data_AF-A0A958G8M1-F1
#
_entry.id   AF-A0A958G8M1-F1
#
_cell.length_a   1.000
_cell.length_b   1.000
_cell.length_c   1.000
_cell.angle_alpha   90.00
_cell.angle_beta   90.00
_cell.angle_gamma   90.00
#
_symmetry.space_group_name_H-M   'P 1'
#
loop_
_entity.id
_entity.type
_entity.pdbx_description
1 polymer ?
#
loop_
_entity_poly.entity_id
_entity_poly.type
_entity_poly.pdbx_seq_one_letter_code
_entity_poly.pdbx_strand_id
1 'polypeptide(L)'
;MKTLQNTWKAFLQFLESVQLLHTTLDDVLAKMFYAGVLVTAIVLMLPEERPFEYSNLTVNSIATEEIIAPFKFAIQKTERELKRERDQAREAVPPVYDRNPDNEFIEKNKLSQFFVDLQVFFKAHDLSPDANTRTVQRQEAAVDSFLASFNLRYNVKFTRDNLRDLYVVYEQKQLSDLAASLSGGLAQVYRQGILDHTKDKVVESDIIAVEDGIEEKIPTGEVLDVREAKQQIDKLLRERYEGNALVQETGQYLAASFLTPNLVFNEPVTSERKEKAVHDVPITRGYVEQNERIIDSNEKVTEEVYQKLSSLAVAQQERSSSQRGWQQFKFISGKLLFGLMLILFTVLYLYFYRRSIFNDNRLLGMITIIFLMHFALAYVIKNFTSWPPETIPIVVAPMMLAMLLDFGTAFISGVSLSL
;
A
#
# COMPACT_ATOMS: atom_id res chain seq x y z
N MET A 1 4.55 42.80 -16.50
CA MET A 1 3.60 43.77 -17.07
C MET A 1 4.27 44.86 -17.93
N LYS A 2 5.27 45.61 -17.42
CA LYS A 2 6.01 46.62 -18.21
C LYS A 2 6.78 46.06 -19.43
N THR A 3 7.28 44.83 -19.34
CA THR A 3 7.98 44.14 -20.43
C THR A 3 7.06 43.83 -21.61
N LEU A 4 5.86 43.30 -21.36
CA LEU A 4 4.85 43.04 -22.39
C LEU A 4 4.36 44.33 -23.09
N GLN A 5 4.22 45.44 -22.35
CA GLN A 5 3.84 46.72 -22.94
C GLN A 5 4.93 47.30 -23.85
N ASN A 6 6.19 47.11 -23.48
CA ASN A 6 7.32 47.58 -24.29
C ASN A 6 7.53 46.73 -25.54
N THR A 7 7.38 45.40 -25.45
CA THR A 7 7.40 44.53 -26.63
C THR A 7 6.23 44.81 -27.56
N TRP A 8 5.05 45.12 -27.01
CA TRP A 8 3.88 45.52 -27.79
C TRP A 8 4.09 46.84 -28.52
N LYS A 9 4.65 47.85 -27.86
CA LYS A 9 5.01 49.13 -28.52
C LYS A 9 6.07 48.95 -29.60
N ALA A 10 7.09 48.14 -29.36
CA ALA A 10 8.13 47.85 -30.36
C ALA A 10 7.57 47.10 -31.58
N PHE A 11 6.62 46.18 -31.36
CA PHE A 11 5.92 45.48 -32.44
C PHE A 11 5.04 46.41 -33.27
N LEU A 12 4.32 47.35 -32.63
CA LEU A 12 3.52 48.36 -33.33
C LEU A 12 4.41 49.31 -34.16
N GLN A 13 5.54 49.75 -33.62
CA GLN A 13 6.52 50.56 -34.36
C GLN A 13 7.17 49.78 -35.51
N PHE A 14 7.44 48.49 -35.33
CA PHE A 14 7.88 47.61 -36.41
C PHE A 14 6.83 47.55 -37.53
N LEU A 15 5.55 47.32 -37.20
CA LEU A 15 4.47 47.29 -38.20
C LEU A 15 4.32 48.63 -38.94
N GLU A 16 4.46 49.77 -38.26
CA GLU A 16 4.44 51.09 -38.90
C GLU A 16 5.64 51.32 -39.83
N SER A 17 6.82 50.77 -39.50
CA SER A 17 8.03 50.92 -40.32
C SER A 17 8.07 50.01 -41.56
N VAL A 18 7.24 48.97 -41.59
CA VAL A 18 7.14 48.04 -42.71
C VAL A 18 6.24 48.64 -43.80
N GLN A 19 6.84 49.39 -44.73
CA GLN A 19 6.22 49.95 -45.94
C GLN A 19 5.70 48.90 -46.96
N LEU A 20 5.41 47.67 -46.55
CA LEU A 20 5.01 46.59 -47.47
C LEU A 20 3.59 46.74 -48.06
N LEU A 21 2.78 47.71 -47.58
CA LEU A 21 1.34 47.67 -47.89
C LEU A 21 0.60 49.00 -48.17
N HIS A 22 1.21 50.19 -48.09
CA HIS A 22 0.49 51.46 -48.33
C HIS A 22 -0.88 51.55 -47.59
N THR A 23 -0.99 50.96 -46.40
CA THR A 23 -2.24 50.87 -45.62
C THR A 23 -2.04 51.44 -44.22
N THR A 24 -3.13 51.89 -43.59
CA THR A 24 -3.12 52.37 -42.21
C THR A 24 -2.84 51.23 -41.23
N LEU A 25 -2.28 51.54 -40.05
CA LEU A 25 -2.01 50.55 -38.99
C LEU A 25 -3.27 49.75 -38.61
N ASP A 26 -4.43 50.42 -38.58
CA ASP A 26 -5.73 49.81 -38.29
C ASP A 26 -6.13 48.72 -39.30
N ASP A 27 -5.75 48.89 -40.57
CA ASP A 27 -6.02 47.91 -41.63
C ASP A 27 -5.18 46.64 -41.47
N VAL A 28 -3.91 46.80 -41.08
CA VAL A 28 -3.03 45.67 -40.78
C VAL A 28 -3.51 44.92 -39.53
N LEU A 29 -3.93 45.64 -38.49
CA LEU A 29 -4.48 45.04 -37.27
C LEU A 29 -5.77 44.27 -37.55
N ALA A 30 -6.67 44.77 -38.39
CA ALA A 30 -7.91 44.07 -38.76
C ALA A 30 -7.61 42.74 -39.50
N LYS A 31 -6.67 42.75 -40.44
CA LYS A 31 -6.24 41.54 -41.18
C LYS A 31 -5.62 40.49 -40.27
N MET A 32 -4.75 40.91 -39.35
CA MET A 32 -4.15 40.03 -38.35
C MET A 32 -5.20 39.46 -37.38
N PHE A 33 -6.21 40.25 -37.03
CA PHE A 33 -7.33 39.78 -36.22
C PHE A 33 -8.13 38.68 -36.92
N TYR A 34 -8.53 38.89 -38.18
CA TYR A 34 -9.26 37.89 -38.96
C TYR A 34 -8.47 36.58 -39.12
N ALA A 35 -7.18 36.68 -39.47
CA ALA A 35 -6.30 35.52 -39.55
C ALA A 35 -6.18 34.79 -38.20
N GLY A 36 -5.97 35.52 -37.11
CA GLY A 36 -5.84 34.94 -35.77
C GLY A 36 -7.10 34.22 -35.30
N VAL A 37 -8.28 34.78 -35.58
CA VAL A 37 -9.58 34.15 -35.27
C VAL A 37 -9.75 32.85 -36.05
N LEU A 38 -9.39 32.81 -37.33
CA LEU A 38 -9.46 31.58 -38.14
C LEU A 38 -8.48 30.52 -37.66
N VAL A 39 -7.22 30.87 -37.36
CA VAL A 39 -6.25 29.90 -36.80
C VAL A 39 -6.80 29.31 -35.50
N THR A 40 -7.33 30.16 -34.63
CA THR A 40 -7.86 29.73 -33.34
C THR A 40 -9.03 28.78 -33.52
N ALA A 41 -9.96 29.09 -34.44
CA ALA A 41 -11.07 28.21 -34.77
C ALA A 41 -10.58 26.85 -35.31
N ILE A 42 -9.61 26.83 -36.23
CA ILE A 42 -9.04 25.59 -36.78
C ILE A 42 -8.44 24.72 -35.65
N VAL A 43 -7.62 25.32 -34.78
CA VAL A 43 -6.96 24.61 -33.67
C VAL A 43 -7.96 24.01 -32.69
N LEU A 44 -9.03 24.75 -32.36
CA LEU A 44 -10.07 24.28 -31.43
C LEU A 44 -10.98 23.21 -32.03
N MET A 45 -11.26 23.26 -33.33
CA MET A 45 -12.21 22.34 -33.98
C MET A 45 -11.57 21.02 -34.44
N LEU A 46 -10.26 20.99 -34.67
CA LEU A 46 -9.52 19.76 -35.01
C LEU A 46 -9.62 18.72 -33.86
N PRO A 47 -10.05 17.46 -34.13
CA PRO A 47 -10.12 16.41 -33.11
C PRO A 47 -8.83 16.22 -32.34
N GLU A 48 -8.92 15.82 -31.08
CA GLU A 48 -7.80 15.17 -30.38
C GLU A 48 -7.78 13.70 -30.79
N GLU A 49 -6.60 13.14 -31.09
CA GLU A 49 -6.46 11.70 -31.33
C GLU A 49 -6.93 10.96 -30.08
N ARG A 50 -7.89 10.04 -30.23
CA ARG A 50 -8.30 9.18 -29.11
C ARG A 50 -7.17 8.19 -28.85
N PRO A 51 -6.66 8.05 -27.61
CA PRO A 51 -5.79 6.94 -27.30
C PRO A 51 -6.55 5.62 -27.54
N PHE A 52 -5.90 4.64 -28.16
CA PHE A 52 -6.46 3.30 -28.38
C PHE A 52 -6.96 2.71 -27.06
N GLU A 53 -8.29 2.59 -26.90
CA GLU A 53 -8.90 1.98 -25.73
C GLU A 53 -9.07 0.47 -25.97
N TYR A 54 -8.21 -0.35 -25.36
CA TYR A 54 -8.39 -1.81 -25.26
C TYR A 54 -9.58 -2.22 -24.34
N SER A 55 -10.38 -1.25 -23.90
CA SER A 55 -11.36 -1.31 -22.80
C SER A 55 -12.60 -2.20 -23.06
N ASN A 56 -12.82 -2.61 -24.31
CA ASN A 56 -14.04 -3.35 -24.68
C ASN A 56 -13.93 -4.88 -24.49
N LEU A 57 -12.74 -5.41 -24.21
CA LEU A 57 -12.52 -6.85 -24.04
C LEU A 57 -12.76 -7.26 -22.58
N THR A 58 -13.78 -8.09 -22.36
CA THR A 58 -14.10 -8.68 -21.05
C THR A 58 -13.80 -10.18 -21.05
N VAL A 59 -13.65 -10.76 -19.85
CA VAL A 59 -13.44 -12.21 -19.71
C VAL A 59 -14.60 -12.96 -20.39
N ASN A 60 -14.25 -13.97 -21.20
CA ASN A 60 -15.15 -14.73 -22.08
C ASN A 60 -15.64 -14.03 -23.35
N SER A 61 -15.26 -12.78 -23.62
CA SER A 61 -15.49 -12.17 -24.95
C SER A 61 -14.54 -12.75 -26.00
N ILE A 62 -14.84 -12.51 -27.28
CA ILE A 62 -14.01 -12.92 -28.42
C ILE A 62 -13.26 -11.69 -28.91
N ALA A 63 -11.94 -11.79 -29.07
CA ALA A 63 -11.12 -10.70 -29.59
C ALA A 63 -11.41 -10.46 -31.09
N THR A 64 -11.65 -9.21 -31.48
CA THR A 64 -11.90 -8.85 -32.88
C THR A 64 -10.62 -8.68 -33.70
N GLU A 65 -9.51 -8.36 -33.02
CA GLU A 65 -8.21 -8.06 -33.63
C GLU A 65 -7.09 -8.71 -32.83
N GLU A 66 -5.96 -8.99 -33.50
CA GLU A 66 -4.74 -9.45 -32.85
C GLU A 66 -4.13 -8.30 -32.02
N ILE A 67 -3.79 -8.57 -30.77
CA ILE A 67 -3.14 -7.60 -29.88
C ILE A 67 -1.74 -8.09 -29.55
N ILE A 68 -0.75 -7.27 -29.91
CA ILE A 68 0.67 -7.49 -29.63
C ILE A 68 1.15 -6.41 -28.68
N ALA A 69 1.98 -6.79 -27.70
CA ALA A 69 2.54 -5.85 -26.73
C ALA A 69 3.43 -4.79 -27.41
N PRO A 70 3.07 -3.49 -27.37
CA PRO A 70 3.85 -2.44 -28.02
C PRO A 70 5.19 -2.17 -27.32
N PHE A 71 5.33 -2.62 -26.07
CA PHE A 71 6.52 -2.48 -25.23
C PHE A 71 6.49 -3.46 -24.06
N LYS A 72 7.63 -3.61 -23.37
CA LYS A 72 7.71 -4.39 -22.13
C LYS A 72 6.92 -3.74 -20.98
N PHE A 73 6.02 -4.49 -20.36
CA PHE A 73 5.25 -4.05 -19.18
C PHE A 73 5.09 -5.16 -18.14
N ALA A 74 4.83 -4.78 -16.89
CA ALA A 74 4.64 -5.73 -15.80
C ALA A 74 3.18 -6.16 -15.70
N ILE A 75 2.94 -7.45 -15.44
CA ILE A 75 1.59 -7.99 -15.17
C ILE A 75 1.28 -7.72 -13.70
N GLN A 76 0.32 -6.85 -13.43
CA GLN A 76 -0.08 -6.52 -12.06
C GLN A 76 -0.91 -7.65 -11.46
N LYS A 77 -0.61 -8.02 -10.22
CA LYS A 77 -1.44 -8.96 -9.47
C LYS A 77 -2.77 -8.30 -9.11
N THR A 78 -3.83 -9.09 -9.01
CA THR A 78 -5.11 -8.56 -8.53
C THR A 78 -5.03 -8.24 -7.04
N GLU A 79 -5.86 -7.30 -6.57
CA GLU A 79 -5.96 -6.97 -5.14
C GLU A 79 -6.28 -8.20 -4.27
N ARG A 80 -7.05 -9.15 -4.80
CA ARG A 80 -7.37 -10.39 -4.09
C ARG A 80 -6.16 -11.31 -3.94
N GLU A 81 -5.39 -11.49 -5.01
CA GLU A 81 -4.15 -12.29 -4.98
C GLU A 81 -3.11 -11.64 -4.08
N LEU A 82 -2.89 -10.34 -4.25
CA LEU A 82 -1.92 -9.58 -3.45
C LEU A 82 -2.27 -9.62 -1.96
N LYS A 83 -3.54 -9.46 -1.61
CA LYS A 83 -4.00 -9.59 -0.22
C LYS A 83 -3.73 -10.99 0.33
N ARG A 84 -4.08 -12.04 -0.42
CA ARG A 84 -3.83 -13.43 0.01
C ARG A 84 -2.36 -13.71 0.23
N GLU A 85 -1.49 -13.30 -0.70
CA GLU A 85 -0.04 -13.50 -0.57
C GLU A 85 0.54 -12.69 0.60
N ARG A 86 0.06 -11.46 0.84
CA ARG A 86 0.46 -10.66 2.00
C ARG A 86 0.01 -11.28 3.32
N ASP A 87 -1.21 -11.81 3.36
CA ASP A 87 -1.73 -12.51 4.54
C ASP A 87 -0.88 -13.76 4.83
N GLN A 88 -0.57 -14.56 3.81
CA GLN A 88 0.32 -15.72 3.92
C GLN A 88 1.74 -15.34 4.34
N ALA A 89 2.32 -14.30 3.75
CA ALA A 89 3.67 -13.83 4.10
C ALA A 89 3.74 -13.39 5.56
N ARG A 90 2.70 -12.71 6.06
CA ARG A 90 2.59 -12.27 7.46
C ARG A 90 2.42 -13.44 8.44
N GLU A 91 1.60 -14.43 8.09
CA GLU A 91 1.40 -15.64 8.90
C GLU A 91 2.62 -16.57 8.89
N ALA A 92 3.45 -16.51 7.85
CA ALA A 92 4.68 -17.28 7.76
C ALA A 92 5.83 -16.74 8.62
N VAL A 93 5.73 -15.51 9.16
CA VAL A 93 6.77 -14.91 10.00
C VAL A 93 6.67 -15.47 11.42
N PRO A 94 7.68 -16.22 11.91
CA PRO A 94 7.72 -16.70 13.28
C PRO A 94 7.68 -15.54 14.28
N PRO A 95 6.91 -15.65 15.38
CA PRO A 95 6.96 -14.68 16.46
C PRO A 95 8.33 -14.69 17.15
N VAL A 96 8.77 -13.50 17.55
CA VAL A 96 10.06 -13.28 18.21
C VAL A 96 9.83 -13.15 19.71
N TYR A 97 10.64 -13.85 20.49
CA TYR A 97 10.62 -13.85 21.93
C TYR A 97 11.99 -13.49 22.48
N ASP A 98 12.05 -12.57 23.43
CA ASP A 98 13.27 -12.28 24.17
C ASP A 98 13.42 -13.32 25.28
N ARG A 99 14.54 -14.04 25.25
CA ARG A 99 14.87 -15.03 26.28
C ARG A 99 15.65 -14.36 27.39
N ASN A 100 15.17 -14.48 28.62
CA ASN A 100 15.90 -14.02 29.79
C ASN A 100 16.68 -15.20 30.43
N PRO A 101 18.00 -15.28 30.26
CA PRO A 101 18.80 -16.38 30.80
C PRO A 101 18.89 -16.36 32.32
N ASP A 102 18.75 -15.17 32.94
CA ASP A 102 18.86 -15.01 34.38
C ASP A 102 17.63 -15.50 35.13
N ASN A 103 16.47 -15.66 34.47
CA ASN A 103 15.22 -16.06 35.13
C ASN A 103 15.33 -17.42 35.83
N GLU A 104 16.00 -18.40 35.23
CA GLU A 104 16.22 -19.71 35.88
C GLU A 104 17.01 -19.52 37.19
N PHE A 105 18.11 -18.75 37.12
CA PHE A 105 18.99 -18.53 38.25
C PHE A 105 18.29 -17.73 39.37
N ILE A 106 17.58 -16.65 38.99
CA ILE A 106 16.84 -15.79 39.92
C ILE A 106 15.76 -16.61 40.66
N GLU A 107 14.91 -17.34 39.94
CA GLU A 107 13.81 -18.07 40.57
C GLU A 107 14.30 -19.27 41.39
N LYS A 108 15.36 -19.96 40.97
CA LYS A 108 15.96 -21.04 41.79
C LYS A 108 16.59 -20.52 43.07
N ASN A 109 17.29 -19.38 43.02
CA ASN A 109 17.86 -18.78 44.22
C ASN A 109 16.76 -18.26 45.16
N LYS A 110 15.72 -17.65 44.59
CA LYS A 110 14.55 -17.18 45.33
C LYS A 110 13.82 -18.33 46.01
N LEU A 111 13.60 -19.45 45.31
CA LEU A 111 13.01 -20.68 45.89
C LEU A 111 13.91 -21.26 46.99
N SER A 112 15.23 -21.29 46.79
CA SER A 112 16.17 -21.79 47.79
C SER A 112 16.13 -20.95 49.06
N GLN A 113 16.16 -19.62 48.93
CA GLN A 113 16.06 -18.71 50.07
C GLN A 113 14.70 -18.80 50.77
N PHE A 114 13.62 -19.01 50.01
CA PHE A 114 12.27 -19.23 50.53
C PHE A 114 12.22 -20.42 51.51
N PHE A 115 12.82 -21.57 51.12
CA PHE A 115 12.86 -22.74 52.00
C PHE A 115 13.77 -22.55 53.22
N VAL A 116 14.88 -21.82 53.07
CA VAL A 116 15.77 -21.49 54.19
C VAL A 116 15.04 -20.64 55.23
N ASP A 117 14.35 -19.59 54.80
CA ASP A 117 13.58 -18.70 55.69
C ASP A 117 12.45 -19.47 56.41
N LEU A 118 11.74 -20.35 55.69
CA LEU A 118 10.73 -21.22 56.30
C LEU A 118 11.34 -22.12 57.36
N GLN A 119 12.49 -22.73 57.08
CA GLN A 119 13.15 -23.62 58.02
C GLN A 119 13.60 -22.89 59.29
N VAL A 120 14.07 -21.64 59.16
CA VAL A 120 14.41 -20.79 60.31
C VAL A 120 13.17 -20.49 61.14
N PHE A 121 12.06 -20.14 60.49
CA PHE A 121 10.80 -19.85 61.16
C PHE A 121 10.25 -21.08 61.91
N PHE A 122 10.19 -22.24 61.25
CA PHE A 122 9.69 -23.50 61.83
C PHE A 122 10.55 -24.08 62.95
N LYS A 123 11.85 -23.77 62.98
CA LYS A 123 12.71 -24.10 64.14
C LYS A 123 12.38 -23.27 65.37
N ALA A 124 11.92 -22.03 65.19
CA ALA A 124 11.62 -21.10 66.27
C ALA A 124 10.15 -21.18 66.74
N HIS A 125 9.24 -21.68 65.91
CA HIS A 125 7.81 -21.72 66.17
C HIS A 125 7.24 -23.10 65.88
N ASP A 126 6.65 -23.71 66.90
CA ASP A 126 5.87 -24.94 66.78
C ASP A 126 4.44 -24.62 66.33
N LEU A 127 4.04 -25.12 65.17
CA LEU A 127 2.72 -24.93 64.56
C LEU A 127 1.92 -26.24 64.51
N SER A 128 2.27 -27.22 65.35
CA SER A 128 1.62 -28.52 65.38
C SER A 128 0.10 -28.39 65.67
N PRO A 129 -0.76 -29.19 65.03
CA PRO A 129 -2.21 -29.17 65.27
C PRO A 129 -2.61 -29.38 66.74
N ASP A 130 -1.74 -30.02 67.53
CA ASP A 130 -1.98 -30.38 68.93
C ASP A 130 -1.56 -29.29 69.94
N ALA A 131 -1.18 -28.08 69.47
CA ALA A 131 -0.73 -27.01 70.34
C ALA A 131 -1.86 -26.47 71.26
N ASN A 132 -1.56 -26.34 72.57
CA ASN A 132 -2.48 -25.77 73.56
C ASN A 132 -3.01 -24.38 73.16
N THR A 133 -4.28 -24.07 73.47
CA THR A 133 -5.00 -22.85 73.04
C THR A 133 -4.28 -21.53 73.38
N ARG A 134 -3.52 -21.48 74.50
CA ARG A 134 -2.73 -20.30 74.88
C ARG A 134 -1.46 -20.11 74.04
N THR A 135 -0.89 -21.20 73.54
CA THR A 135 0.29 -21.19 72.66
C THR A 135 -0.12 -20.72 71.27
N VAL A 136 -1.25 -21.22 70.76
CA VAL A 136 -1.84 -20.81 69.48
C VAL A 136 -2.07 -19.30 69.42
N GLN A 137 -2.72 -18.72 70.44
CA GLN A 137 -3.07 -17.30 70.45
C GLN A 137 -1.86 -16.36 70.56
N ARG A 138 -0.75 -16.82 71.16
CA ARG A 138 0.52 -16.05 71.23
C ARG A 138 1.31 -16.12 69.93
N GLN A 139 1.18 -17.22 69.19
CA GLN A 139 1.87 -17.44 67.92
C GLN A 139 1.14 -16.81 66.73
N GLU A 140 -0.18 -16.60 66.80
CA GLU A 140 -0.96 -16.00 65.71
C GLU A 140 -0.41 -14.65 65.24
N ALA A 141 -0.03 -13.75 66.17
CA ALA A 141 0.55 -12.46 65.82
C ALA A 141 1.93 -12.60 65.12
N ALA A 142 2.74 -13.57 65.54
CA ALA A 142 4.03 -13.87 64.91
C ALA A 142 3.85 -14.47 63.51
N VAL A 143 2.88 -15.37 63.36
CA VAL A 143 2.50 -15.97 62.08
C VAL A 143 1.99 -14.92 61.10
N ASP A 144 1.13 -14.00 61.54
CA ASP A 144 0.61 -12.94 60.65
C ASP A 144 1.71 -11.97 60.22
N SER A 145 2.60 -11.58 61.14
CA SER A 145 3.74 -10.72 60.83
C SER A 145 4.72 -11.42 59.86
N PHE A 146 4.97 -12.71 60.08
CA PHE A 146 5.77 -13.53 59.19
C PHE A 146 5.12 -13.61 57.82
N LEU A 147 3.85 -14.03 57.72
CA LEU A 147 3.13 -14.15 56.45
C LEU A 147 3.10 -12.82 55.68
N ALA A 148 2.89 -11.68 56.35
CA ALA A 148 2.90 -10.38 55.69
C ALA A 148 4.25 -10.06 55.04
N SER A 149 5.35 -10.21 55.80
CA SER A 149 6.70 -9.95 55.27
C SER A 149 7.15 -10.98 54.25
N PHE A 150 6.79 -12.25 54.45
CA PHE A 150 7.14 -13.38 53.60
C PHE A 150 6.41 -13.33 52.25
N ASN A 151 5.10 -13.06 52.26
CA ASN A 151 4.30 -12.88 51.05
C ASN A 151 4.81 -11.71 50.20
N LEU A 152 5.18 -10.59 50.84
CA LEU A 152 5.76 -9.43 50.15
C LEU A 152 7.15 -9.75 49.55
N ARG A 153 8.02 -10.42 50.31
CA ARG A 153 9.39 -10.76 49.86
C ARG A 153 9.40 -11.68 48.64
N TYR A 154 8.52 -12.68 48.63
CA TYR A 154 8.50 -13.71 47.59
C TYR A 154 7.42 -13.51 46.53
N ASN A 155 6.56 -12.50 46.68
CA ASN A 155 5.39 -12.24 45.84
C ASN A 155 4.45 -13.45 45.76
N VAL A 156 4.15 -14.03 46.94
CA VAL A 156 3.30 -15.21 47.10
C VAL A 156 2.09 -14.88 47.97
N LYS A 157 1.03 -15.70 47.93
CA LYS A 157 -0.21 -15.46 48.67
C LYS A 157 -0.48 -16.55 49.71
N PHE A 158 0.51 -16.85 50.56
CA PHE A 158 0.35 -17.88 51.60
C PHE A 158 -0.68 -17.47 52.64
N THR A 159 -1.56 -18.41 52.95
CA THR A 159 -2.49 -18.35 54.07
C THR A 159 -1.90 -19.05 55.29
N ARG A 160 -2.56 -18.91 56.44
CA ARG A 160 -2.20 -19.64 57.66
C ARG A 160 -2.28 -21.16 57.45
N ASP A 161 -3.25 -21.62 56.67
CA ASP A 161 -3.44 -23.04 56.39
C ASP A 161 -2.29 -23.58 55.54
N ASN A 162 -1.89 -22.86 54.49
CA ASN A 162 -0.73 -23.26 53.68
C ASN A 162 0.57 -23.32 54.50
N LEU A 163 0.72 -22.44 55.49
CA LEU A 163 1.88 -22.46 56.39
C LEU A 163 1.86 -23.64 57.35
N ARG A 164 0.67 -24.04 57.84
CA ARG A 164 0.47 -25.24 58.66
C ARG A 164 0.73 -26.51 57.87
N ASP A 165 0.25 -26.58 56.63
CA ASP A 165 0.52 -27.71 55.73
C ASP A 165 2.02 -27.88 55.51
N LEU A 166 2.73 -26.78 55.23
CA LEU A 166 4.19 -26.76 55.11
C LEU A 166 4.91 -27.15 56.41
N TYR A 167 4.34 -26.79 57.57
CA TYR A 167 4.89 -27.20 58.87
C TYR A 167 4.79 -28.71 59.07
N VAL A 168 3.68 -29.33 58.69
CA VAL A 168 3.54 -30.80 58.74
C VAL A 168 4.54 -31.47 57.79
N VAL A 169 4.76 -30.93 56.59
CA VAL A 169 5.81 -31.42 55.66
C VAL A 169 7.22 -31.28 56.26
N TYR A 170 7.45 -30.20 57.02
CA TYR A 170 8.69 -29.99 57.78
C TYR A 170 8.88 -31.04 58.88
N GLU A 171 7.85 -31.33 59.69
CA GLU A 171 7.90 -32.37 60.72
C GLU A 171 8.15 -33.76 60.13
N GLN A 172 7.59 -34.05 58.95
CA GLN A 172 7.84 -35.28 58.20
C GLN A 172 9.25 -35.37 57.62
N LYS A 173 10.11 -34.36 57.81
CA LYS A 173 11.47 -34.23 57.25
C LYS A 173 11.50 -34.27 55.71
N GLN A 174 10.39 -33.94 55.06
CA GLN A 174 10.26 -33.95 53.59
C GLN A 174 10.44 -32.57 52.96
N LEU A 175 10.57 -31.51 53.76
CA LEU A 175 10.70 -30.13 53.26
C LEU A 175 11.94 -29.94 52.36
N SER A 176 13.09 -30.51 52.72
CA SER A 176 14.31 -30.43 51.91
C SER A 176 14.20 -31.20 50.59
N ASP A 177 13.55 -32.36 50.63
CA ASP A 177 13.34 -33.19 49.44
C ASP A 177 12.35 -32.52 48.49
N LEU A 178 11.32 -31.86 49.03
CA LEU A 178 10.38 -31.06 48.25
C LEU A 178 11.08 -29.87 47.60
N ALA A 179 11.94 -29.16 48.34
CA ALA A 179 12.74 -28.07 47.81
C ALA A 179 13.64 -28.53 46.64
N ALA A 180 14.31 -29.67 46.78
CA ALA A 180 15.14 -30.25 45.74
C ALA A 180 14.31 -30.67 44.51
N SER A 181 13.14 -31.29 44.73
CA SER A 181 12.24 -31.73 43.65
C SER A 181 11.68 -30.55 42.87
N LEU A 182 11.26 -29.49 43.55
CA LEU A 182 10.78 -28.25 42.92
C LEU A 182 11.90 -27.52 42.17
N SER A 183 13.09 -27.40 42.76
CA SER A 183 14.24 -26.77 42.10
C SER A 183 14.66 -27.53 40.82
N GLY A 184 14.65 -28.87 40.86
CA GLY A 184 14.92 -29.72 39.70
C GLY A 184 13.83 -29.60 38.62
N GLY A 185 12.56 -29.60 39.03
CA GLY A 185 11.41 -29.42 38.13
C GLY A 185 11.43 -28.05 37.43
N LEU A 186 11.64 -26.98 38.19
CA LEU A 186 11.79 -25.62 37.64
C LEU A 186 12.95 -25.57 36.64
N ALA A 187 14.12 -26.12 36.99
CA ALA A 187 15.27 -26.15 36.08
C ALA A 187 14.96 -26.86 34.75
N GLN A 188 14.15 -27.92 34.79
CA GLN A 188 13.77 -28.65 33.59
C GLN A 188 12.87 -27.82 32.68
N VAL A 189 11.84 -27.18 33.23
CA VAL A 189 10.91 -26.37 32.43
C VAL A 189 11.56 -25.08 31.92
N TYR A 190 12.46 -24.45 32.68
CA TYR A 190 13.19 -23.25 32.25
C TYR A 190 14.13 -23.53 31.07
N ARG A 191 14.79 -24.70 31.06
CA ARG A 191 15.64 -25.11 29.94
C ARG A 191 14.86 -25.27 28.63
N GLN A 192 13.63 -25.77 28.69
CA GLN A 192 12.74 -25.87 27.52
C GLN A 192 12.18 -24.51 27.09
N GLY A 193 12.06 -23.56 28.03
CA GLY A 193 11.52 -22.23 27.77
C GLY A 193 10.02 -22.18 28.04
N ILE A 194 9.60 -21.11 28.72
CA ILE A 194 8.23 -20.87 29.17
C ILE A 194 7.75 -19.57 28.54
N LEU A 195 6.76 -19.69 27.65
CA LEU A 195 6.09 -18.58 26.99
C LEU A 195 5.26 -17.76 27.98
N ASP A 196 5.25 -16.45 27.76
CA ASP A 196 4.40 -15.48 28.47
C ASP A 196 2.93 -15.50 28.04
N HIS A 197 2.64 -16.20 26.95
CA HIS A 197 1.31 -16.39 26.39
C HIS A 197 0.97 -17.88 26.25
N THR A 198 -0.32 -18.19 26.20
CA THR A 198 -0.79 -19.55 25.94
C THR A 198 -0.37 -19.99 24.54
N LYS A 199 0.08 -21.24 24.42
CA LYS A 199 0.53 -21.80 23.13
C LYS A 199 -0.56 -21.74 22.05
N ASP A 200 -1.83 -21.76 22.44
CA ASP A 200 -3.00 -21.58 21.54
C ASP A 200 -2.97 -20.29 20.70
N LYS A 201 -2.20 -19.27 21.11
CA LYS A 201 -2.04 -18.01 20.38
C LYS A 201 -0.89 -18.03 19.37
N VAL A 202 -0.03 -19.04 19.43
CA VAL A 202 1.10 -19.23 18.51
C VAL A 202 0.63 -20.18 17.42
N VAL A 203 0.28 -19.62 16.26
CA VAL A 203 -0.21 -20.40 15.11
C VAL A 203 0.97 -20.99 14.33
N GLU A 204 2.11 -20.30 14.40
CA GLU A 204 3.32 -20.62 13.68
C GLU A 204 3.99 -21.89 14.24
N SER A 205 4.59 -22.70 13.34
CA SER A 205 5.26 -23.96 13.69
C SER A 205 6.54 -23.76 14.50
N ASP A 206 7.14 -22.58 14.36
CA ASP A 206 8.40 -22.21 14.96
C ASP A 206 8.27 -20.84 15.62
N ILE A 207 9.11 -20.61 16.63
CA ILE A 207 9.36 -19.32 17.24
C ILE A 207 10.83 -18.94 17.05
N ILE A 208 11.15 -17.67 17.21
CA ILE A 208 12.54 -17.19 17.30
C ILE A 208 12.77 -16.74 18.73
N ALA A 209 13.67 -17.40 19.44
CA ALA A 209 14.16 -16.96 20.75
C ALA A 209 15.43 -16.13 20.56
N VAL A 210 15.51 -14.97 21.21
CA VAL A 210 16.66 -14.06 21.15
C VAL A 210 17.33 -14.01 22.51
N GLU A 211 18.60 -14.37 22.57
CA GLU A 211 19.42 -14.37 23.79
C GLU A 211 20.74 -13.66 23.48
N ASP A 212 21.03 -12.54 24.16
CA ASP A 212 22.24 -11.72 23.94
C ASP A 212 22.52 -11.36 22.47
N GLY A 213 21.46 -11.14 21.69
CA GLY A 213 21.52 -10.81 20.25
C GLY A 213 21.75 -12.02 19.33
N ILE A 214 21.79 -13.23 19.88
CA ILE A 214 21.83 -14.48 19.12
C ILE A 214 20.38 -14.95 18.93
N GLU A 215 20.00 -15.22 17.68
CA GLU A 215 18.68 -15.76 17.34
C GLU A 215 18.75 -17.27 17.21
N GLU A 216 17.88 -17.96 17.93
CA GLU A 216 17.67 -19.41 17.83
C GLU A 216 16.25 -19.69 17.35
N LYS A 217 16.13 -20.50 16.30
CA LYS A 217 14.82 -20.94 15.80
C LYS A 217 14.44 -22.23 16.52
N ILE A 218 13.34 -22.19 17.28
CA ILE A 218 12.88 -23.30 18.12
C ILE A 218 11.48 -23.72 17.65
N PRO A 219 11.21 -25.02 17.44
CA PRO A 219 9.85 -25.49 17.16
C PRO A 219 8.90 -25.15 18.31
N THR A 220 7.70 -24.64 17.99
CA THR A 220 6.69 -24.28 19.01
C THR A 220 6.30 -25.47 19.90
N GLY A 221 6.46 -26.70 19.41
CA GLY A 221 6.22 -27.92 20.18
C GLY A 221 7.26 -28.22 21.28
N GLU A 222 8.46 -27.65 21.21
CA GLU A 222 9.55 -27.91 22.15
C GLU A 222 9.56 -26.96 23.36
N VAL A 223 8.94 -25.79 23.20
CA VAL A 223 8.72 -24.83 24.30
C VAL A 223 7.45 -25.14 25.07
N LEU A 224 7.33 -24.60 26.27
CA LEU A 224 6.16 -24.77 27.14
C LEU A 224 5.43 -23.45 27.29
N ASP A 225 4.13 -23.49 27.54
CA ASP A 225 3.46 -22.36 28.21
C ASP A 225 3.39 -22.58 29.73
N VAL A 226 2.94 -21.56 30.47
CA VAL A 226 2.82 -21.60 31.94
C VAL A 226 1.95 -22.78 32.41
N ARG A 227 0.93 -23.18 31.63
CA ARG A 227 0.02 -24.28 31.98
C ARG A 227 0.71 -25.63 31.79
N GLU A 228 1.38 -25.82 30.66
CA GLU A 228 2.15 -27.03 30.35
C GLU A 228 3.32 -27.22 31.32
N ALA A 229 4.05 -26.15 31.62
CA ALA A 229 5.15 -26.16 32.58
C ALA A 229 4.66 -26.55 33.99
N LYS A 230 3.52 -25.99 34.42
CA LYS A 230 2.88 -26.41 35.67
C LYS A 230 2.49 -27.88 35.64
N GLN A 231 1.83 -28.34 34.58
CA GLN A 231 1.40 -29.75 34.45
C GLN A 231 2.58 -30.73 34.52
N GLN A 232 3.72 -30.36 33.94
CA GLN A 232 4.94 -31.16 33.97
C GLN A 232 5.51 -31.26 35.39
N ILE A 233 5.57 -30.15 36.14
CA ILE A 233 5.99 -30.18 37.54
C ILE A 233 4.98 -30.96 38.40
N ASP A 234 3.68 -30.74 38.21
CA ASP A 234 2.63 -31.45 38.93
C ASP A 234 2.73 -32.98 38.71
N LYS A 235 3.08 -33.41 37.48
CA LYS A 235 3.33 -34.82 37.17
C LYS A 235 4.54 -35.36 37.93
N LEU A 236 5.65 -34.65 37.93
CA LEU A 236 6.85 -35.03 38.68
C LEU A 236 6.57 -35.17 40.19
N LEU A 237 5.78 -34.24 40.76
CA LEU A 237 5.41 -34.27 42.18
C LEU A 237 4.49 -35.44 42.50
N ARG A 238 3.50 -35.76 41.64
CA ARG A 238 2.62 -36.91 41.83
C ARG A 238 3.38 -38.24 41.81
N GLU A 239 4.33 -38.39 40.89
CA GLU A 239 5.17 -39.59 40.76
C GLU A 239 6.14 -39.72 41.93
N ARG A 240 6.71 -38.62 42.43
CA ARG A 240 7.71 -38.64 43.52
C ARG A 240 7.09 -38.87 44.90
N TYR A 241 5.89 -38.35 45.14
CA TYR A 241 5.22 -38.35 46.45
C TYR A 241 3.94 -39.18 46.45
N GLU A 242 3.94 -40.32 45.77
CA GLU A 242 2.79 -41.22 45.73
C GLU A 242 2.33 -41.58 47.17
N GLY A 243 1.04 -41.38 47.46
CA GLY A 243 0.46 -41.64 48.78
C GLY A 243 0.57 -40.49 49.80
N ASN A 244 1.27 -39.38 49.50
CA ASN A 244 1.32 -38.19 50.35
C ASN A 244 0.64 -36.98 49.67
N ALA A 245 -0.69 -36.91 49.80
CA ALA A 245 -1.50 -35.85 49.19
C ALA A 245 -1.10 -34.44 49.65
N LEU A 246 -0.72 -34.28 50.92
CA LEU A 246 -0.34 -32.99 51.49
C LEU A 246 0.91 -32.41 50.80
N VAL A 247 1.95 -33.23 50.62
CA VAL A 247 3.19 -32.80 49.95
C VAL A 247 2.93 -32.49 48.48
N GLN A 248 2.04 -33.25 47.83
CA GLN A 248 1.65 -33.00 46.44
C GLN A 248 0.93 -31.65 46.31
N GLU A 249 -0.12 -31.40 47.09
CA GLU A 249 -0.90 -30.15 47.03
C GLU A 249 -0.03 -28.93 47.35
N THR A 250 0.78 -29.04 48.41
CA THR A 250 1.70 -27.97 48.82
C THR A 250 2.76 -27.71 47.75
N GLY A 251 3.32 -28.77 47.16
CA GLY A 251 4.29 -28.68 46.08
C GLY A 251 3.71 -28.05 44.82
N GLN A 252 2.49 -28.41 44.42
CA GLN A 252 1.81 -27.84 43.24
C GLN A 252 1.52 -26.34 43.44
N TYR A 253 1.10 -25.96 44.65
CA TYR A 253 0.88 -24.55 45.00
C TYR A 253 2.18 -23.74 44.94
N LEU A 254 3.26 -24.29 45.48
CA LEU A 254 4.59 -23.70 45.41
C LEU A 254 5.08 -23.58 43.97
N ALA A 255 5.00 -24.65 43.19
CA ALA A 255 5.42 -24.65 41.79
C ALA A 255 4.76 -23.51 41.01
N ALA A 256 3.44 -23.36 41.13
CA ALA A 256 2.70 -22.29 40.46
C ALA A 256 3.10 -20.87 40.91
N SER A 257 3.64 -20.72 42.13
CA SER A 257 4.02 -19.42 42.70
C SER A 257 5.42 -18.95 42.26
N PHE A 258 6.28 -19.89 41.82
CA PHE A 258 7.65 -19.63 41.39
C PHE A 258 7.85 -19.80 39.87
N LEU A 259 6.78 -20.10 39.14
CA LEU A 259 6.82 -20.29 37.70
C LEU A 259 6.57 -18.96 37.00
N THR A 260 7.65 -18.38 36.48
CA THR A 260 7.62 -17.16 35.67
C THR A 260 8.04 -17.47 34.23
N PRO A 261 7.42 -16.83 33.22
CA PRO A 261 7.89 -16.95 31.84
C PRO A 261 9.33 -16.48 31.68
N ASN A 262 10.11 -17.15 30.85
CA ASN A 262 11.46 -16.71 30.45
C ASN A 262 11.59 -16.47 28.94
N LEU A 263 10.52 -16.70 28.17
CA LEU A 263 10.37 -16.28 26.78
C LEU A 263 9.26 -15.24 26.75
N VAL A 264 9.63 -13.97 26.56
CA VAL A 264 8.71 -12.83 26.56
C VAL A 264 8.48 -12.37 25.13
N PHE A 265 7.23 -12.22 24.71
CA PHE A 265 6.90 -11.87 23.34
C PHE A 265 7.38 -10.46 22.99
N ASN A 266 8.22 -10.37 21.96
CA ASN A 266 8.72 -9.12 21.43
C ASN A 266 7.79 -8.63 20.29
N GLU A 267 6.70 -7.98 20.69
CA GLU A 267 5.70 -7.44 19.77
C GLU A 267 6.29 -6.43 18.75
N PRO A 268 7.16 -5.47 19.14
CA PRO A 268 7.75 -4.53 18.19
C PRO A 268 8.56 -5.21 17.08
N VAL A 269 9.48 -6.10 17.44
CA VAL A 269 10.35 -6.79 16.46
C VAL A 269 9.52 -7.75 15.61
N THR A 270 8.57 -8.46 16.20
CA THR A 270 7.68 -9.36 15.45
C THR A 270 6.84 -8.58 14.43
N SER A 271 6.29 -7.44 14.83
CA SER A 271 5.45 -6.60 13.97
C SER A 271 6.26 -5.99 12.82
N GLU A 272 7.47 -5.51 13.10
CA GLU A 272 8.39 -4.99 12.08
C GLU A 272 8.73 -6.08 11.04
N ARG A 273 9.04 -7.30 11.49
CA ARG A 273 9.31 -8.44 10.59
C ARG A 273 8.09 -8.81 9.75
N LYS A 274 6.90 -8.82 10.37
CA LYS A 274 5.62 -9.06 9.67
C LYS A 274 5.35 -7.99 8.61
N GLU A 275 5.57 -6.72 8.93
CA GLU A 275 5.41 -5.61 7.98
C GLU A 275 6.43 -5.69 6.83
N LYS A 276 7.68 -5.99 7.14
CA LYS A 276 8.73 -6.20 6.13
C LYS A 276 8.38 -7.34 5.18
N ALA A 277 7.93 -8.48 5.71
CA ALA A 277 7.50 -9.61 4.88
C ALA A 277 6.31 -9.26 3.97
N VAL A 278 5.35 -8.45 4.45
CA VAL A 278 4.21 -7.95 3.66
C VAL A 278 4.66 -6.98 2.56
N HIS A 279 5.62 -6.11 2.87
CA HIS A 279 6.16 -5.15 1.92
C HIS A 279 6.97 -5.84 0.80
N ASP A 280 7.70 -6.89 1.14
CA ASP A 280 8.55 -7.63 0.19
C ASP A 280 7.75 -8.53 -0.77
N VAL A 281 6.42 -8.66 -0.59
CA VAL A 281 5.54 -9.37 -1.53
C VAL A 281 5.54 -8.68 -2.90
N PRO A 282 5.96 -9.35 -3.98
CA PRO A 282 6.00 -8.75 -5.31
C PRO A 282 4.61 -8.34 -5.78
N ILE A 283 4.47 -7.09 -6.21
CA ILE A 283 3.22 -6.55 -6.79
C ILE A 283 2.89 -7.11 -8.19
N THR A 284 3.87 -7.72 -8.85
CA THR A 284 3.76 -8.21 -10.22
C THR A 284 3.96 -9.71 -10.30
N ARG A 285 3.26 -10.36 -11.23
CA ARG A 285 3.39 -11.81 -11.50
C ARG A 285 4.52 -12.11 -12.49
N GLY A 286 4.95 -11.11 -13.25
CA GLY A 286 5.97 -11.22 -14.28
C GLY A 286 5.91 -10.03 -15.24
N TYR A 287 6.52 -10.20 -16.41
CA TYR A 287 6.55 -9.19 -17.47
C TYR A 287 6.07 -9.81 -18.78
N VAL A 288 5.37 -8.99 -19.57
CA VAL A 288 5.12 -9.24 -20.99
C VAL A 288 6.19 -8.49 -21.76
N GLU A 289 6.90 -9.16 -22.66
CA GLU A 289 7.97 -8.54 -23.44
C GLU A 289 7.41 -7.76 -24.64
N GLN A 290 8.22 -6.84 -25.20
CA GLN A 290 7.84 -6.14 -26.42
C GLN A 290 7.69 -7.14 -27.58
N ASN A 291 6.68 -6.94 -28.42
CA ASN A 291 6.31 -7.81 -29.54
C ASN A 291 5.80 -9.20 -29.12
N GLU A 292 5.57 -9.44 -27.83
CA GLU A 292 4.85 -10.64 -27.38
C GLU A 292 3.37 -10.53 -27.79
N ARG A 293 2.85 -11.57 -28.44
CA ARG A 293 1.43 -11.66 -28.79
C ARG A 293 0.61 -11.93 -27.53
N ILE A 294 -0.35 -11.06 -27.23
CA ILE A 294 -1.22 -11.17 -26.05
C ILE A 294 -2.44 -12.02 -26.36
N ILE A 295 -3.10 -11.79 -27.51
CA ILE A 295 -4.26 -12.56 -27.98
C ILE A 295 -4.38 -12.45 -29.51
N ASP A 296 -4.82 -13.51 -30.17
CA ASP A 296 -5.13 -13.50 -31.60
C ASP A 296 -6.58 -13.06 -31.90
N SER A 297 -6.82 -12.65 -33.14
CA SER A 297 -8.16 -12.46 -33.65
C SER A 297 -9.00 -13.75 -33.53
N ASN A 298 -10.25 -13.60 -33.14
CA ASN A 298 -11.21 -14.69 -32.92
C ASN A 298 -10.88 -15.66 -31.76
N GLU A 299 -9.87 -15.36 -30.93
CA GLU A 299 -9.63 -16.12 -29.70
C GLU A 299 -10.52 -15.64 -28.56
N LYS A 300 -10.82 -16.56 -27.62
CA LYS A 300 -11.59 -16.25 -26.41
C LYS A 300 -10.67 -15.63 -25.35
N VAL A 301 -11.09 -14.50 -24.78
CA VAL A 301 -10.37 -13.81 -23.69
C VAL A 301 -10.46 -14.64 -22.41
N THR A 302 -9.32 -15.19 -21.98
CA THR A 302 -9.16 -15.87 -20.69
C THR A 302 -8.88 -14.86 -19.57
N GLU A 303 -8.95 -15.30 -18.31
CA GLU A 303 -8.62 -14.44 -17.16
C GLU A 303 -7.17 -13.92 -17.24
N GLU A 304 -6.23 -14.75 -17.68
CA GLU A 304 -4.83 -14.37 -17.83
C GLU A 304 -4.64 -13.31 -18.93
N VAL A 305 -5.31 -13.49 -20.08
CA VAL A 305 -5.29 -12.51 -21.17
C VAL A 305 -5.90 -11.19 -20.69
N TYR A 306 -7.03 -11.25 -20.00
CA TYR A 306 -7.66 -10.05 -19.44
C TYR A 306 -6.74 -9.29 -18.48
N GLN A 307 -6.00 -10.00 -17.60
CA GLN A 307 -5.00 -9.39 -16.72
C GLN A 307 -3.83 -8.75 -17.50
N LYS A 308 -3.34 -9.38 -18.57
CA LYS A 308 -2.31 -8.78 -19.44
C LYS A 308 -2.83 -7.51 -20.12
N LEU A 309 -4.06 -7.53 -20.64
CA LEU A 309 -4.70 -6.37 -21.29
C LEU A 309 -4.96 -5.23 -20.31
N SER A 310 -5.44 -5.51 -19.10
CA SER A 310 -5.66 -4.49 -18.07
C SER A 310 -4.34 -3.88 -17.60
N SER A 311 -3.30 -4.70 -17.42
CA SER A 311 -1.96 -4.23 -17.08
C SER A 311 -1.34 -3.38 -18.21
N LEU A 312 -1.57 -3.76 -19.47
CA LEU A 312 -1.15 -2.97 -20.64
C LEU A 312 -1.84 -1.60 -20.65
N ALA A 313 -3.15 -1.54 -20.40
CA ALA A 313 -3.90 -0.29 -20.36
C ALA A 313 -3.36 0.67 -19.28
N VAL A 314 -3.05 0.15 -18.08
CA VAL A 314 -2.43 0.94 -17.00
C VAL A 314 -1.02 1.42 -17.40
N ALA A 315 -0.18 0.52 -17.92
CA ALA A 315 1.18 0.86 -18.33
C ALA A 315 1.22 1.88 -19.50
N GLN A 316 0.25 1.79 -20.42
CA GLN A 316 0.05 2.76 -21.49
C GLN A 316 -0.34 4.12 -20.92
N GLN A 317 -1.28 4.18 -19.97
CA GLN A 317 -1.71 5.41 -19.32
C GLN A 317 -0.56 6.09 -18.56
N GLU A 318 0.26 5.34 -17.83
CA GLU A 318 1.44 5.86 -17.13
C GLU A 318 2.48 6.46 -18.09
N ARG A 319 2.78 5.75 -19.19
CA ARG A 319 3.69 6.26 -20.23
C ARG A 319 3.14 7.49 -20.94
N SER A 320 1.86 7.46 -21.30
CA SER A 320 1.17 8.60 -21.91
C SER A 320 1.09 9.79 -20.95
N SER A 321 1.01 9.58 -19.64
CA SER A 321 1.05 10.65 -18.63
C SER A 321 2.43 11.31 -18.53
N SER A 322 3.51 10.53 -18.60
CA SER A 322 4.90 11.03 -18.57
C SER A 322 5.28 11.76 -19.87
N GLN A 323 4.73 11.35 -21.01
CA GLN A 323 4.95 11.99 -22.31
C GLN A 323 3.93 13.07 -22.68
N ARG A 324 2.96 13.33 -21.80
CA ARG A 324 1.79 14.19 -22.05
C ARG A 324 2.19 15.60 -22.51
N GLY A 325 3.16 16.24 -21.86
CA GLY A 325 3.58 17.59 -22.21
C GLY A 325 4.23 17.72 -23.59
N TRP A 326 5.15 16.80 -23.93
CA TRP A 326 5.86 16.83 -25.23
C TRP A 326 4.97 16.38 -26.39
N GLN A 327 4.11 15.39 -26.18
CA GLN A 327 3.15 14.95 -27.20
C GLN A 327 2.06 16.00 -27.43
N GLN A 328 1.51 16.60 -26.37
CA GLN A 328 0.57 17.71 -26.50
C GLN A 328 1.22 18.91 -27.20
N PHE A 329 2.47 19.25 -26.88
CA PHE A 329 3.18 20.33 -27.56
C PHE A 329 3.37 20.05 -29.06
N LYS A 330 3.84 18.85 -29.44
CA LYS A 330 3.97 18.45 -30.86
C LYS A 330 2.63 18.48 -31.60
N PHE A 331 1.58 18.03 -30.94
CA PHE A 331 0.24 18.00 -31.51
C PHE A 331 -0.34 19.41 -31.70
N ILE A 332 -0.27 20.26 -30.66
CA ILE A 332 -0.76 21.65 -30.71
C ILE A 332 0.05 22.48 -31.72
N SER A 333 1.38 22.34 -31.72
CA SER A 333 2.25 23.01 -32.71
C SER A 333 1.96 22.56 -34.14
N GLY A 334 1.66 21.27 -34.35
CA GLY A 334 1.21 20.75 -35.63
C GLY A 334 -0.12 21.36 -36.08
N LYS A 335 -1.13 21.42 -35.20
CA LYS A 335 -2.42 22.08 -35.48
C LYS A 335 -2.25 23.55 -35.84
N LEU A 336 -1.39 24.26 -35.10
CA LEU A 336 -1.12 25.67 -35.31
C LEU A 336 -0.41 25.90 -36.66
N LEU A 337 0.61 25.09 -36.97
CA LEU A 337 1.35 25.19 -38.24
C LEU A 337 0.44 24.88 -39.42
N PHE A 338 -0.42 23.86 -39.31
CA PHE A 338 -1.40 23.51 -40.32
C PHE A 338 -2.42 24.64 -40.55
N GLY A 339 -3.00 25.20 -39.48
CA GLY A 339 -3.92 26.32 -39.58
C GLY A 339 -3.28 27.57 -40.21
N LEU A 340 -2.02 27.87 -39.85
CA LEU A 340 -1.25 28.94 -40.48
C LEU A 340 -1.00 28.67 -41.97
N MET A 341 -0.67 27.43 -42.36
CA MET A 341 -0.44 27.05 -43.75
C MET A 341 -1.70 27.28 -44.61
N LEU A 342 -2.86 26.84 -44.12
CA LEU A 342 -4.14 27.02 -44.83
C LEU A 342 -4.48 28.49 -45.05
N ILE A 343 -4.34 29.31 -44.00
CA ILE A 343 -4.64 30.74 -44.07
C ILE A 343 -3.61 31.48 -44.93
N LEU A 344 -2.32 31.12 -44.83
CA LEU A 344 -1.26 31.70 -45.64
C LEU A 344 -1.58 31.52 -47.14
N PHE A 345 -2.03 30.33 -47.55
CA PHE A 345 -2.38 30.08 -48.94
C PHE A 345 -3.53 30.98 -49.43
N THR A 346 -4.60 31.10 -48.63
CA THR A 346 -5.74 31.98 -48.95
C THR A 346 -5.33 33.46 -48.97
N VAL A 347 -4.54 33.91 -48.00
CA VAL A 347 -4.06 35.30 -47.90
C VAL A 347 -3.15 35.67 -49.06
N LEU A 348 -2.21 34.80 -49.45
CA LEU A 348 -1.33 35.03 -50.60
C LEU A 348 -2.13 35.14 -51.90
N TYR A 349 -3.15 34.29 -52.09
CA TYR A 349 -4.04 34.38 -53.23
C TYR A 349 -4.76 35.73 -53.29
N LEU A 350 -5.37 36.15 -52.16
CA LEU A 350 -6.07 37.42 -52.08
C LEU A 350 -5.11 38.60 -52.34
N TYR A 351 -3.90 38.56 -51.80
CA TYR A 351 -2.90 39.61 -51.97
C TYR A 351 -2.40 39.75 -53.42
N PHE A 352 -2.07 38.65 -54.09
CA PHE A 352 -1.50 38.70 -55.45
C PHE A 352 -2.56 38.85 -56.54
N TYR A 353 -3.70 38.15 -56.42
CA TYR A 353 -4.67 38.02 -57.51
C TYR A 353 -5.98 38.77 -57.27
N ARG A 354 -6.33 39.10 -56.02
CA ARG A 354 -7.60 39.74 -55.65
C ARG A 354 -7.39 40.93 -54.70
N ARG A 355 -6.51 41.87 -55.07
CA ARG A 355 -6.18 43.07 -54.27
C ARG A 355 -7.40 43.90 -53.83
N SER A 356 -8.45 43.96 -54.64
CA SER A 356 -9.70 44.64 -54.28
C SER A 356 -10.39 44.01 -53.07
N ILE A 357 -10.35 42.68 -52.96
CA ILE A 357 -10.90 41.92 -51.83
C ILE A 357 -9.95 42.03 -50.63
N PHE A 358 -8.64 41.91 -50.86
CA PHE A 358 -7.64 41.98 -49.79
C PHE A 358 -7.56 43.36 -49.12
N ASN A 359 -7.84 44.44 -49.85
CA ASN A 359 -7.79 45.80 -49.30
C ASN A 359 -9.12 46.24 -48.65
N ASP A 360 -10.19 45.46 -48.78
CA ASP A 360 -11.48 45.76 -48.17
C ASP A 360 -11.74 44.87 -46.95
N ASN A 361 -11.61 45.47 -45.76
CA ASN A 361 -11.83 44.77 -44.49
C ASN A 361 -13.25 44.23 -44.30
N ARG A 362 -14.25 44.77 -45.00
CA ARG A 362 -15.63 44.24 -44.95
C ARG A 362 -15.72 42.93 -45.73
N LEU A 363 -15.11 42.87 -46.90
CA LEU A 363 -15.07 41.65 -47.72
C LEU A 363 -14.22 40.57 -47.04
N LEU A 364 -13.09 40.92 -46.42
CA LEU A 364 -12.30 39.98 -45.60
C LEU A 364 -13.07 39.47 -44.38
N GLY A 365 -13.80 40.34 -43.68
CA GLY A 365 -14.66 39.96 -42.57
C GLY A 365 -15.75 38.98 -43.00
N MET A 366 -16.35 39.19 -44.17
CA MET A 366 -17.34 38.30 -44.76
C MET A 366 -16.78 36.91 -45.08
N ILE A 367 -15.59 36.83 -45.69
CA ILE A 367 -14.89 35.55 -45.92
C ILE A 367 -14.63 34.84 -44.59
N THR A 368 -14.15 35.58 -43.59
CA THR A 368 -13.87 35.07 -42.25
C THR A 368 -15.14 34.47 -41.61
N ILE A 369 -16.27 35.16 -41.70
CA ILE A 369 -17.55 34.67 -41.18
C ILE A 369 -17.99 33.38 -41.89
N ILE A 370 -17.84 33.29 -43.21
CA ILE A 370 -18.20 32.07 -43.97
C ILE A 370 -17.35 30.87 -43.53
N PHE A 371 -16.03 31.07 -43.37
CA PHE A 371 -15.14 30.02 -42.84
C PHE A 371 -15.52 29.62 -41.41
N LEU A 372 -15.83 30.59 -40.53
CA LEU A 372 -16.27 30.30 -39.17
C LEU A 372 -17.59 29.52 -39.14
N MET A 373 -18.56 29.87 -39.98
CA MET A 373 -19.81 29.12 -40.11
C MET A 373 -19.55 27.68 -40.58
N HIS A 374 -18.63 27.50 -41.54
CA HIS A 374 -18.25 26.17 -42.00
C HIS A 374 -17.60 25.33 -40.88
N PHE A 375 -16.62 25.87 -40.16
CA PHE A 375 -16.00 25.17 -39.04
C PHE A 375 -16.97 24.90 -37.88
N ALA A 376 -17.89 25.82 -37.61
CA ALA A 376 -18.96 25.61 -36.63
C ALA A 376 -19.89 24.46 -37.04
N LEU A 377 -20.28 24.39 -38.31
CA LEU A 377 -21.09 23.30 -38.84
C LEU A 377 -20.35 21.96 -38.74
N ALA A 378 -19.08 21.91 -39.13
CA ALA A 378 -18.23 20.73 -39.00
C ALA A 378 -18.14 20.24 -37.54
N TYR A 379 -17.96 21.17 -36.60
CA TYR A 379 -17.93 20.87 -35.18
C TYR A 379 -19.25 20.29 -34.66
N VAL A 380 -20.38 20.88 -35.06
CA VAL A 380 -21.71 20.39 -34.65
C VAL A 380 -21.96 18.97 -35.17
N ILE A 381 -21.69 18.72 -36.44
CA ILE A 381 -21.87 17.39 -37.05
C ILE A 381 -21.05 16.35 -36.29
N LYS A 382 -19.77 16.64 -36.03
CA LYS A 382 -18.85 15.71 -35.38
C LYS A 382 -19.17 15.45 -33.91
N ASN A 383 -19.51 16.48 -33.14
CA ASN A 383 -19.63 16.35 -31.68
C ASN A 383 -21.06 16.01 -31.21
N PHE A 384 -22.08 16.42 -31.96
CA PHE A 384 -23.48 16.23 -31.58
C PHE A 384 -24.19 15.15 -32.40
N THR A 385 -23.53 14.61 -33.43
CA THR A 385 -24.11 13.59 -34.30
C THR A 385 -23.20 12.36 -34.38
N SER A 386 -23.79 11.17 -34.54
CA SER A 386 -23.05 9.92 -34.75
C SER A 386 -22.71 9.68 -36.22
N TRP A 387 -22.73 10.73 -37.05
CA TRP A 387 -22.54 10.60 -38.49
C TRP A 387 -21.05 10.47 -38.84
N PRO A 388 -20.72 9.70 -39.89
CA PRO A 388 -19.36 9.60 -40.37
C PRO A 388 -18.78 10.98 -40.74
N PRO A 389 -17.49 11.25 -40.48
CA PRO A 389 -16.83 12.54 -40.79
C PRO A 389 -16.97 12.98 -42.26
N GLU A 390 -17.13 12.04 -43.19
CA GLU A 390 -17.33 12.25 -44.63
C GLU A 390 -18.63 13.01 -44.94
N THR A 391 -19.53 13.14 -43.96
CA THR A 391 -20.81 13.85 -44.09
C THR A 391 -20.65 15.37 -44.00
N ILE A 392 -19.48 15.88 -43.58
CA ILE A 392 -19.24 17.32 -43.46
C ILE A 392 -19.30 17.97 -44.85
N PRO A 393 -20.22 18.92 -45.11
CA PRO A 393 -20.41 19.45 -46.45
C PRO A 393 -19.40 20.56 -46.74
N ILE A 394 -18.17 20.16 -47.14
CA ILE A 394 -17.04 21.05 -47.46
C ILE A 394 -17.40 22.07 -48.56
N VAL A 395 -18.35 21.72 -49.43
CA VAL A 395 -18.75 22.53 -50.59
C VAL A 395 -19.57 23.77 -50.22
N VAL A 396 -20.17 23.84 -49.02
CA VAL A 396 -21.08 24.94 -48.63
C VAL A 396 -20.36 26.30 -48.59
N ALA A 397 -19.19 26.37 -47.96
CA ALA A 397 -18.43 27.63 -47.87
C ALA A 397 -17.96 28.14 -49.26
N PRO A 398 -17.35 27.31 -50.11
CA PRO A 398 -17.00 27.67 -51.48
C PRO A 398 -18.20 28.15 -52.30
N MET A 399 -19.36 27.49 -52.22
CA MET A 399 -20.57 27.93 -52.92
C MET A 399 -21.01 29.32 -52.48
N MET A 400 -21.03 29.57 -51.17
CA MET A 400 -21.38 30.90 -50.64
C MET A 400 -20.40 31.98 -51.10
N LEU A 401 -19.10 31.67 -51.13
CA LEU A 401 -18.08 32.59 -51.64
C LEU A 401 -18.21 32.84 -53.15
N ALA A 402 -18.63 31.83 -53.93
CA ALA A 402 -18.85 31.99 -55.37
C ALA A 402 -20.04 32.92 -55.65
N MET A 403 -21.10 32.80 -54.85
CA MET A 403 -22.30 33.64 -54.98
C MET A 403 -22.05 35.08 -54.52
N LEU A 404 -21.26 35.27 -53.47
CA LEU A 404 -21.14 36.55 -52.78
C LEU A 404 -19.92 37.36 -53.24
N LEU A 405 -18.91 36.71 -53.80
CA LEU A 405 -17.69 37.34 -54.32
C LEU A 405 -17.48 36.96 -55.77
N ASP A 406 -16.73 35.90 -56.02
CA ASP A 406 -16.35 35.46 -57.35
C ASP A 406 -15.89 33.99 -57.34
N PHE A 407 -15.92 33.37 -58.51
CA PHE A 407 -15.54 31.96 -58.68
C PHE A 407 -14.08 31.66 -58.28
N GLY A 408 -13.15 32.59 -58.49
CA GLY A 408 -11.73 32.37 -58.17
C GLY A 408 -11.50 32.26 -56.66
N THR A 409 -12.10 33.18 -55.89
CA THR A 409 -12.04 33.16 -54.42
C THR A 409 -12.72 31.92 -53.85
N ALA A 410 -13.85 31.52 -54.44
CA ALA A 410 -14.56 30.29 -54.09
C ALA A 410 -13.73 29.03 -54.31
N PHE A 411 -13.10 28.91 -55.48
CA PHE A 411 -12.30 27.75 -55.85
C PHE A 411 -11.12 27.57 -54.89
N ILE A 412 -10.35 28.64 -54.65
CA ILE A 412 -9.20 28.60 -53.73
C ILE A 412 -9.61 28.27 -52.31
N SER A 413 -10.72 28.86 -51.84
CA SER A 413 -11.26 28.55 -50.51
C SER A 413 -11.74 27.10 -50.40
N GLY A 414 -12.29 26.52 -51.47
CA GLY A 414 -12.68 25.11 -51.53
C GLY A 414 -11.48 24.18 -51.47
N VAL A 415 -10.41 24.48 -52.18
CA VAL A 415 -9.15 23.73 -52.08
C VAL A 415 -8.59 23.81 -50.67
N SER A 416 -8.52 25.01 -50.07
CA SER A 416 -8.06 25.21 -48.70
C SER A 416 -8.89 24.46 -47.66
N LEU A 417 -10.21 24.34 -47.83
CA LEU A 417 -11.09 23.63 -46.89
C LEU A 417 -11.11 22.10 -47.11
N SER A 418 -10.67 21.63 -48.28
CA SER A 418 -10.56 20.20 -48.58
C SER A 418 -9.26 19.55 -48.09
N LEU A 419 -8.25 20.38 -47.80
CA LEU A 419 -6.98 20.01 -47.18
C LEU A 419 -7.16 19.89 -45.67
#